data_AF-A0A8J6N5T3-F1
#
_entry.id   AF-A0A8J6N5T3-F1
#
_cell.length_a   1.000
_cell.length_b   1.000
_cell.length_c   1.000
_cell.angle_alpha   90.00
_cell.angle_beta   90.00
_cell.angle_gamma   90.00
#
_symmetry.space_group_name_H-M   'P 1'
#
loop_
_entity.id
_entity.type
_entity.pdbx_description
1 polymer ?
#
loop_
_entity_poly.entity_id
_entity_poly.type
_entity_poly.pdbx_seq_one_letter_code
_entity_poly.pdbx_strand_id
1 'polypeptide(L)'
;MVSQKLIDDFCIFRDHCIIIRRDYNTYNDLFFSGVDKVLNKTAPVFFNDIAEIMHRDWMLQVCKLMDPSETKRKGKILENISIGLINSRLENEGLISDEISSTADALLKYGKKIVPARHKRLAHLDRDHQLSKAVLGATTEEELQNFLENIQKYCDTVGRAIGLGPLDFTSSSYAGDVHDLLRVLREYNKDA
;
A
#
# COMPACT_ATOMS: atom_id res chain seq x y z
N MET A 1 22.93 -15.53 -14.42
CA MET A 1 22.03 -14.71 -15.27
C MET A 1 20.69 -14.70 -14.58
N VAL A 2 20.14 -13.53 -14.27
CA VAL A 2 18.90 -13.41 -13.50
C VAL A 2 17.75 -14.02 -14.30
N SER A 3 16.85 -14.78 -13.67
CA SER A 3 15.74 -15.39 -14.40
C SER A 3 14.74 -14.34 -14.89
N GLN A 4 14.19 -14.53 -16.10
CA GLN A 4 13.13 -13.66 -16.60
C GLN A 4 11.90 -13.69 -15.70
N LYS A 5 11.60 -14.84 -15.07
CA LYS A 5 10.48 -14.98 -14.15
C LYS A 5 10.63 -14.05 -12.93
N LEU A 6 11.82 -13.97 -12.33
CA LEU A 6 12.08 -13.05 -11.22
C LEU A 6 11.91 -11.59 -11.66
N ILE A 7 12.41 -11.23 -12.84
CA ILE A 7 12.25 -9.88 -13.39
C ILE A 7 10.77 -9.52 -13.55
N ASP A 8 9.98 -10.42 -14.14
CA ASP A 8 8.55 -10.21 -14.37
C ASP A 8 7.77 -10.12 -13.05
N ASP A 9 7.99 -11.07 -12.12
CA ASP A 9 7.38 -11.09 -10.79
C ASP A 9 7.70 -9.79 -10.03
N PHE A 10 8.95 -9.32 -10.08
CA PHE A 10 9.37 -8.09 -9.43
C PHE A 10 8.78 -6.83 -10.07
N CYS A 11 8.68 -6.77 -11.40
CA CYS A 11 8.03 -5.63 -12.06
C CYS A 11 6.57 -5.48 -11.60
N ILE A 12 5.81 -6.59 -11.55
CA ILE A 12 4.43 -6.58 -11.06
C ILE A 12 4.38 -6.17 -9.57
N PHE A 13 5.31 -6.68 -8.76
CA PHE A 13 5.42 -6.30 -7.34
C PHE A 13 5.69 -4.80 -7.18
N ARG A 14 6.65 -4.26 -7.93
CA ARG A 14 7.04 -2.84 -7.87
C ARG A 14 5.90 -1.92 -8.32
N ASP A 15 5.19 -2.28 -9.38
CA ASP A 15 4.00 -1.54 -9.84
C ASP A 15 2.92 -1.49 -8.75
N HIS A 16 2.74 -2.58 -8.02
CA HIS A 16 1.81 -2.62 -6.89
C HIS A 16 2.27 -1.71 -5.73
N CYS A 17 3.56 -1.67 -5.41
CA CYS A 17 4.11 -0.71 -4.44
C CYS A 17 3.91 0.75 -4.86
N ILE A 18 4.05 1.06 -6.16
CA ILE A 18 3.79 2.38 -6.73
C ILE A 18 2.33 2.78 -6.51
N ILE A 19 1.38 1.87 -6.77
CA ILE A 19 -0.04 2.10 -6.54
C ILE A 19 -0.31 2.40 -5.07
N ILE A 20 0.21 1.59 -4.14
CA ILE A 20 0.05 1.80 -2.69
C ILE A 20 0.55 3.19 -2.28
N ARG A 21 1.70 3.62 -2.80
CA ARG A 21 2.27 4.93 -2.49
C ARG A 21 1.41 6.07 -3.06
N ARG A 22 1.01 5.97 -4.33
CA ARG A 22 0.16 6.98 -4.99
C ARG A 22 -1.17 7.13 -4.28
N ASP A 23 -1.81 6.03 -3.91
CA ASP A 23 -3.12 6.04 -3.28
C ASP A 23 -3.03 6.65 -1.87
N TYR A 24 -1.93 6.38 -1.14
CA TYR A 24 -1.62 7.06 0.11
C TYR A 24 -1.47 8.58 -0.07
N ASN A 25 -0.62 9.01 -1.01
CA ASN A 25 -0.37 10.42 -1.26
C ASN A 25 -1.68 11.15 -1.63
N THR A 26 -2.48 10.56 -2.53
CA THR A 26 -3.79 11.10 -2.95
C THR A 26 -4.73 11.25 -1.75
N TYR A 27 -4.81 10.23 -0.90
CA TYR A 27 -5.64 10.27 0.30
C TYR A 27 -5.18 11.36 1.28
N ASN A 28 -3.86 11.46 1.50
CA ASN A 28 -3.29 12.47 2.36
C ASN A 28 -3.55 13.90 1.84
N ASP A 29 -3.40 14.10 0.53
CA ASP A 29 -3.67 15.38 -0.11
C ASP A 29 -5.14 15.77 -0.06
N LEU A 30 -6.07 14.82 -0.15
CA LEU A 30 -7.50 15.10 0.01
C LEU A 30 -7.89 15.42 1.44
N PHE A 31 -7.43 14.64 2.42
CA PHE A 31 -8.04 14.63 3.75
C PHE A 31 -7.15 15.17 4.87
N PHE A 32 -5.89 15.49 4.58
CA PHE A 32 -4.91 15.94 5.58
C PHE A 32 -4.09 17.16 5.13
N SER A 33 -4.30 17.69 3.92
CA SER A 33 -3.63 18.90 3.42
C SER A 33 -4.30 20.22 3.84
N GLY A 34 -5.29 20.17 4.73
CA GLY A 34 -6.03 21.35 5.21
C GLY A 34 -7.11 21.86 4.25
N VAL A 35 -7.60 21.01 3.34
CA VAL A 35 -8.68 21.33 2.38
C VAL A 35 -10.07 20.91 2.85
N ASP A 36 -10.21 20.48 4.10
CA ASP A 36 -11.46 19.93 4.67
C ASP A 36 -12.65 20.87 4.49
N LYS A 37 -12.44 22.17 4.60
CA LYS A 37 -13.50 23.18 4.43
C LYS A 37 -14.07 23.16 3.01
N VAL A 38 -13.22 23.00 2.00
CA VAL A 38 -13.61 22.99 0.59
C VAL A 38 -14.37 21.69 0.28
N LEU A 39 -13.87 20.55 0.76
CA LEU A 39 -14.53 19.26 0.56
C LEU A 39 -15.90 19.22 1.25
N ASN A 40 -15.98 19.68 2.51
CA ASN A 40 -17.22 19.70 3.28
C ASN A 40 -18.25 20.70 2.74
N LYS A 41 -17.83 21.84 2.16
CA LYS A 41 -18.75 22.79 1.50
C LYS A 41 -19.27 22.24 0.18
N THR A 42 -18.45 21.49 -0.56
CA THR A 42 -18.80 21.00 -1.90
C THR A 42 -19.72 19.78 -1.87
N ALA A 43 -19.28 18.69 -1.23
CA ALA A 43 -19.99 17.40 -1.26
C ALA A 43 -19.59 16.51 -0.07
N PRO A 44 -20.02 16.86 1.16
CA PRO A 44 -19.50 16.24 2.40
C PRO A 44 -19.73 14.73 2.46
N VAL A 45 -20.92 14.26 2.05
CA VAL A 45 -21.25 12.81 2.04
C VAL A 45 -20.39 12.06 1.04
N PHE A 46 -20.26 12.59 -0.19
CA PHE A 46 -19.43 11.98 -1.23
C PHE A 46 -17.97 11.84 -0.79
N PHE A 47 -17.38 12.91 -0.25
CA PHE A 47 -15.98 12.86 0.18
C PHE A 47 -15.76 11.96 1.41
N ASN A 48 -16.75 11.84 2.29
CA ASN A 48 -16.71 10.86 3.36
C ASN A 48 -16.71 9.41 2.83
N ASP A 49 -17.57 9.11 1.86
CA ASP A 49 -17.62 7.79 1.23
C ASP A 49 -16.31 7.45 0.51
N ILE A 50 -15.74 8.43 -0.21
CA ILE A 50 -14.44 8.29 -0.87
C ILE A 50 -13.34 8.03 0.16
N ALA A 51 -13.31 8.76 1.28
CA ALA A 51 -12.32 8.53 2.34
C ALA A 51 -12.36 7.09 2.86
N GLU A 52 -13.57 6.57 3.12
CA GLU A 52 -13.75 5.20 3.59
C GLU A 52 -13.31 4.16 2.55
N ILE A 53 -13.70 4.36 1.28
CA ILE A 53 -13.35 3.45 0.17
C ILE A 53 -11.83 3.40 -0.02
N MET A 54 -11.17 4.56 -0.10
CA MET A 54 -9.72 4.66 -0.31
C MET A 54 -8.98 4.02 0.86
N HIS A 55 -9.36 4.35 2.10
CA HIS A 55 -8.70 3.79 3.27
C HIS A 55 -8.87 2.26 3.36
N ARG A 56 -10.04 1.74 2.98
CA ARG A 56 -10.29 0.29 2.94
C ARG A 56 -9.45 -0.39 1.86
N ASP A 57 -9.42 0.17 0.65
CA ASP A 57 -8.67 -0.41 -0.46
C ASP A 57 -7.16 -0.39 -0.16
N TRP A 58 -6.64 0.75 0.30
CA TRP A 58 -5.22 0.90 0.65
C TRP A 58 -4.75 -0.17 1.64
N MET A 59 -5.51 -0.37 2.72
CA MET A 59 -5.22 -1.41 3.72
C MET A 59 -5.20 -2.82 3.10
N LEU A 60 -6.11 -3.10 2.15
CA LEU A 60 -6.15 -4.37 1.45
C LEU A 60 -4.93 -4.56 0.54
N GLN A 61 -4.53 -3.52 -0.21
CA GLN A 61 -3.34 -3.57 -1.07
C GLN A 61 -2.07 -3.82 -0.26
N VAL A 62 -1.89 -3.11 0.86
CA VAL A 62 -0.75 -3.32 1.77
C VAL A 62 -0.73 -4.75 2.30
N CYS A 63 -1.88 -5.31 2.69
CA CYS A 63 -1.93 -6.68 3.19
C CYS A 63 -1.53 -7.71 2.13
N LYS A 64 -1.85 -7.49 0.85
CA LYS A 64 -1.47 -8.41 -0.24
C LYS A 64 0.05 -8.53 -0.41
N LEU A 65 0.82 -7.46 -0.15
CA LEU A 65 2.29 -7.51 -0.16
C LEU A 65 2.85 -8.50 0.87
N MET A 66 2.08 -8.78 1.91
CA MET A 66 2.47 -9.59 3.08
C MET A 66 1.80 -10.96 3.08
N ASP A 67 0.95 -11.25 2.08
CA ASP A 67 0.28 -12.53 1.99
C ASP A 67 1.31 -13.65 1.76
N PRO A 68 1.04 -14.88 2.21
CA PRO A 68 1.89 -16.02 1.92
C PRO A 68 2.16 -16.12 0.41
N SER A 69 3.41 -16.47 0.04
CA SER A 69 3.82 -16.61 -1.37
C SER A 69 2.98 -17.64 -2.13
N GLU A 70 2.38 -18.58 -1.42
CA GLU A 70 1.50 -19.60 -1.99
C GLU A 70 0.20 -19.72 -1.19
N THR A 71 -0.91 -19.90 -1.90
CA THR A 71 -2.21 -20.24 -1.29
C THR A 71 -2.83 -21.45 -1.98
N LYS A 72 -3.44 -22.34 -1.20
CA LYS A 72 -4.12 -23.52 -1.73
C LYS A 72 -5.61 -23.23 -1.92
N ARG A 73 -6.09 -23.28 -3.17
CA ARG A 73 -7.51 -23.07 -3.51
C ARG A 73 -8.02 -24.22 -4.37
N LYS A 74 -9.06 -24.92 -3.89
CA LYS A 74 -9.67 -26.07 -4.59
C LYS A 74 -8.64 -27.12 -5.04
N GLY A 75 -7.65 -27.42 -4.20
CA GLY A 75 -6.59 -28.39 -4.49
C GLY A 75 -5.44 -27.88 -5.37
N LYS A 76 -5.52 -26.66 -5.93
CA LYS A 76 -4.43 -26.03 -6.69
C LYS A 76 -3.62 -25.08 -5.81
N ILE A 77 -2.31 -25.05 -6.00
CA ILE A 77 -1.40 -24.04 -5.41
C ILE A 77 -1.38 -22.83 -6.35
N LEU A 78 -1.62 -21.65 -5.81
CA LEU A 78 -1.57 -20.37 -6.50
C LEU A 78 -0.45 -19.53 -5.89
N GLU A 79 0.45 -19.01 -6.72
CA GLU A 79 1.50 -18.08 -6.30
C GLU A 79 0.91 -16.67 -6.15
N ASN A 80 1.22 -16.00 -5.04
CA ASN A 80 0.86 -14.61 -4.80
C ASN A 80 2.10 -13.74 -4.98
N ILE A 81 1.95 -12.62 -5.71
CA ILE A 81 3.01 -11.61 -5.79
C ILE A 81 3.12 -10.88 -4.45
N SER A 82 4.00 -11.38 -3.59
CA SER A 82 4.24 -10.89 -2.23
C SER A 82 5.74 -10.80 -1.94
N ILE A 83 6.11 -10.14 -0.84
CA ILE A 83 7.51 -10.05 -0.37
C ILE A 83 8.10 -11.46 -0.19
N GLY A 84 7.31 -12.40 0.32
CA GLY A 84 7.74 -13.79 0.49
C GLY A 84 8.10 -14.47 -0.83
N LEU A 85 7.34 -14.21 -1.91
CA LEU A 85 7.64 -14.76 -3.23
C LEU A 85 8.94 -14.18 -3.78
N ILE A 86 9.08 -12.84 -3.75
CA ILE A 86 10.27 -12.15 -4.26
C ILE A 86 11.52 -12.59 -3.50
N ASN A 87 11.47 -12.65 -2.16
CA ASN A 87 12.59 -13.13 -1.35
C ASN A 87 12.96 -14.57 -1.69
N SER A 88 11.99 -15.47 -1.82
CA SER A 88 12.27 -16.87 -2.19
C SER A 88 12.92 -16.98 -3.58
N ARG A 89 12.51 -16.17 -4.55
CA ARG A 89 13.15 -16.12 -5.87
C ARG A 89 14.59 -15.61 -5.78
N LEU A 90 14.82 -14.54 -5.01
CA LEU A 90 16.16 -13.99 -4.78
C LEU A 90 17.08 -14.99 -4.07
N GLU A 91 16.57 -15.72 -3.08
CA GLU A 91 17.30 -16.80 -2.39
C GLU A 91 17.73 -17.90 -3.37
N ASN A 92 16.80 -18.37 -4.22
CA ASN A 92 17.08 -19.40 -5.22
C ASN A 92 18.14 -18.96 -6.24
N GLU A 93 18.25 -17.66 -6.50
CA GLU A 93 19.25 -17.09 -7.41
C GLU A 93 20.52 -16.58 -6.71
N GLY A 94 20.61 -16.69 -5.38
CA GLY A 94 21.75 -16.22 -4.59
C GLY A 94 21.90 -14.69 -4.56
N LEU A 95 20.80 -13.95 -4.72
CA LEU A 95 20.75 -12.48 -4.79
C LEU A 95 20.18 -11.82 -3.53
N ILE A 96 19.69 -12.61 -2.58
CA ILE A 96 19.22 -12.09 -1.29
C ILE A 96 20.41 -11.49 -0.52
N SER A 97 20.27 -10.27 -0.03
CA SER A 97 21.26 -9.60 0.82
C SER A 97 20.69 -9.33 2.21
N ASP A 98 21.56 -9.09 3.19
CA ASP A 98 21.14 -8.74 4.56
C ASP A 98 20.26 -7.48 4.58
N GLU A 99 20.51 -6.53 3.66
CA GLU A 99 19.71 -5.33 3.53
C GLU A 99 18.29 -5.64 3.00
N ILE A 100 18.18 -6.53 2.00
CA ILE A 100 16.88 -6.98 1.47
C ILE A 100 16.11 -7.71 2.56
N SER A 101 16.75 -8.64 3.26
CA SER A 101 16.13 -9.45 4.33
C SER A 101 15.66 -8.58 5.49
N SER A 102 16.51 -7.68 6.00
CA SER A 102 16.13 -6.79 7.12
C SER A 102 15.00 -5.83 6.75
N THR A 103 14.99 -5.30 5.52
CA THR A 103 13.89 -4.43 5.05
C THR A 103 12.59 -5.23 4.87
N ALA A 104 12.68 -6.45 4.33
CA ALA A 104 11.54 -7.37 4.23
C ALA A 104 10.96 -7.73 5.61
N ASP A 105 11.81 -7.98 6.60
CA ASP A 105 11.37 -8.29 7.97
C ASP A 105 10.64 -7.11 8.62
N ALA A 106 11.13 -5.88 8.41
CA ALA A 106 10.45 -4.68 8.88
C ALA A 106 9.06 -4.53 8.25
N LEU A 107 8.96 -4.76 6.93
CA LEU A 107 7.70 -4.77 6.19
C LEU A 107 6.74 -5.84 6.72
N LEU A 108 7.20 -7.10 6.84
CA LEU A 108 6.40 -8.22 7.35
C LEU A 108 5.93 -8.00 8.79
N LYS A 109 6.76 -7.36 9.63
CA LYS A 109 6.38 -6.97 11.00
C LYS A 109 5.24 -5.97 11.00
N TYR A 110 5.31 -4.95 10.14
CA TYR A 110 4.20 -4.01 9.96
C TYR A 110 2.94 -4.71 9.44
N GLY A 111 3.08 -5.59 8.44
CA GLY A 111 2.00 -6.42 7.92
C GLY A 111 1.26 -7.20 9.02
N LYS A 112 1.99 -7.91 9.88
CA LYS A 112 1.41 -8.65 11.01
C LYS A 112 0.59 -7.77 11.96
N LYS A 113 0.99 -6.50 12.15
CA LYS A 113 0.27 -5.55 13.00
C LYS A 113 -1.10 -5.15 12.42
N ILE A 114 -1.19 -5.03 11.10
CA ILE A 114 -2.41 -4.58 10.41
C ILE A 114 -3.36 -5.72 10.00
N VAL A 115 -2.90 -6.98 10.01
CA VAL A 115 -3.74 -8.17 9.74
C VAL A 115 -5.02 -8.24 10.59
N PRO A 116 -5.00 -7.95 11.91
CA PRO A 116 -6.23 -7.88 12.71
C PRO A 116 -7.23 -6.85 12.19
N ALA A 117 -6.77 -5.71 11.66
CA ALA A 117 -7.64 -4.71 11.05
C ALA A 117 -8.28 -5.23 9.75
N ARG A 118 -7.54 -5.99 8.93
CA ARG A 118 -8.08 -6.69 7.75
C ARG A 118 -9.14 -7.72 8.15
N HIS A 119 -8.85 -8.60 9.11
CA HIS A 119 -9.79 -9.64 9.55
C HIS A 119 -11.06 -9.03 10.15
N LYS A 120 -10.94 -7.99 11.00
CA LYS A 120 -12.10 -7.26 11.52
C LYS A 120 -12.92 -6.61 10.41
N ARG A 121 -12.26 -6.10 9.36
CA ARG A 121 -12.96 -5.47 8.23
C ARG A 121 -13.71 -6.46 7.34
N LEU A 122 -13.13 -7.62 7.09
CA LEU A 122 -13.81 -8.72 6.41
C LEU A 122 -14.96 -9.29 7.25
N ALA A 123 -14.82 -9.26 8.58
CA ALA A 123 -15.81 -9.70 9.55
C ALA A 123 -16.82 -8.60 9.97
N HIS A 124 -16.90 -7.44 9.30
CA HIS A 124 -17.87 -6.38 9.63
C HIS A 124 -19.36 -6.79 9.52
N LEU A 125 -19.63 -8.00 9.03
CA LEU A 125 -20.95 -8.64 9.00
C LEU A 125 -21.20 -9.58 10.19
N ASP A 126 -20.24 -9.74 11.11
CA ASP A 126 -20.35 -10.60 12.28
C ASP A 126 -20.74 -9.78 13.54
N ARG A 127 -21.81 -10.21 14.21
CA ARG A 127 -22.53 -9.44 15.25
C ARG A 127 -21.65 -9.10 16.46
N ASP A 128 -20.81 -10.05 16.88
CA ASP A 128 -19.98 -9.90 18.08
C ASP A 128 -18.79 -8.95 17.85
N HIS A 129 -18.37 -8.78 16.59
CA HIS A 129 -17.31 -7.85 16.20
C HIS A 129 -17.78 -6.39 16.15
N GLN A 130 -19.08 -6.14 15.93
CA GLN A 130 -19.66 -4.79 15.99
C GLN A 130 -19.77 -4.24 17.41
N LEU A 131 -19.90 -5.11 18.41
CA LEU A 131 -20.00 -4.72 19.84
C LEU A 131 -18.63 -4.48 20.49
N SER A 132 -17.55 -4.92 19.84
CA SER A 132 -16.17 -4.75 20.29
C SER A 132 -15.56 -3.40 19.88
N LYS A 133 -15.45 -2.47 20.84
CA LYS A 133 -14.81 -1.14 20.68
C LYS A 133 -13.27 -1.16 20.55
N ALA A 134 -12.65 -2.34 20.39
CA ALA A 134 -11.19 -2.41 20.27
C ALA A 134 -10.71 -1.78 18.94
N VAL A 135 -9.82 -0.78 19.04
CA VAL A 135 -9.10 -0.17 17.90
C VAL A 135 -7.94 -1.10 17.52
N LEU A 136 -8.24 -2.14 16.76
CA LEU A 136 -7.24 -3.12 16.30
C LEU A 136 -6.49 -2.57 15.08
N GLY A 137 -5.16 -2.66 15.08
CA GLY A 137 -4.30 -2.19 13.99
C GLY A 137 -4.02 -0.69 13.97
N ALA A 138 -4.21 0.01 15.11
CA ALA A 138 -3.82 1.41 15.25
C ALA A 138 -2.34 1.57 14.88
N THR A 139 -2.08 2.41 13.87
CA THR A 139 -0.76 2.72 13.34
C THR A 139 -0.45 4.17 13.69
N THR A 140 0.74 4.45 14.21
CA THR A 140 1.20 5.84 14.40
C THR A 140 1.65 6.41 13.06
N GLU A 141 1.65 7.73 12.93
CA GLU A 141 2.16 8.41 11.73
C GLU A 141 3.61 8.00 11.42
N GLU A 142 4.45 7.87 12.45
CA GLU A 142 5.83 7.40 12.34
C GLU A 142 5.92 5.97 11.78
N GLU A 143 5.08 5.04 12.26
CA GLU A 143 5.06 3.67 11.75
C GLU A 143 4.61 3.60 10.29
N LEU A 144 3.65 4.43 9.90
CA LEU A 144 3.17 4.52 8.53
C LEU A 144 4.23 5.10 7.60
N GLN A 145 4.91 6.17 8.03
CA GLN A 145 6.02 6.76 7.30
C GLN A 145 7.16 5.74 7.13
N ASN A 146 7.54 5.04 8.21
CA ASN A 146 8.54 3.98 8.17
C ASN A 146 8.14 2.84 7.22
N PHE A 147 6.88 2.40 7.23
CA PHE A 147 6.39 1.41 6.28
C PHE A 147 6.58 1.86 4.83
N LEU A 148 6.16 3.09 4.55
CA LEU A 148 6.25 3.70 3.23
C LEU A 148 7.71 3.87 2.75
N GLU A 149 8.62 4.28 3.62
CA GLU A 149 10.06 4.33 3.31
C GLU A 149 10.64 2.94 3.07
N ASN A 150 10.22 1.95 3.85
CA ASN A 150 10.68 0.57 3.68
C ASN A 150 10.23 -0.05 2.36
N ILE A 151 9.02 0.25 1.84
CA ILE A 151 8.62 -0.27 0.51
C ILE A 151 9.49 0.32 -0.61
N GLN A 152 9.86 1.60 -0.53
CA GLN A 152 10.77 2.25 -1.48
C GLN A 152 12.16 1.61 -1.40
N LYS A 153 12.70 1.53 -0.19
CA LYS A 153 14.01 0.93 0.06
C LYS A 153 14.08 -0.52 -0.44
N TYR A 154 13.07 -1.33 -0.17
CA TYR A 154 13.00 -2.71 -0.63
C TYR A 154 12.98 -2.81 -2.16
N CYS A 155 12.15 -2.01 -2.83
CA CYS A 155 12.12 -2.00 -4.30
C CYS A 155 13.47 -1.56 -4.89
N ASP A 156 14.12 -0.57 -4.29
CA ASP A 156 15.41 -0.09 -4.78
C ASP A 156 16.54 -1.11 -4.60
N THR A 157 16.58 -1.80 -3.45
CA THR A 157 17.62 -2.80 -3.18
C THR A 157 17.43 -4.04 -4.06
N VAL A 158 16.20 -4.53 -4.20
CA VAL A 158 15.89 -5.64 -5.11
C VAL A 158 16.14 -5.25 -6.57
N GLY A 159 15.67 -4.06 -7.00
CA GLY A 159 15.87 -3.54 -8.35
C GLY A 159 17.35 -3.45 -8.74
N ARG A 160 18.21 -3.02 -7.81
CA ARG A 160 19.68 -3.07 -8.00
C ARG A 160 20.19 -4.49 -8.13
N ALA A 161 19.78 -5.40 -7.25
CA ALA A 161 20.25 -6.78 -7.25
C ALA A 161 19.94 -7.54 -8.56
N ILE A 162 18.79 -7.24 -9.18
CA ILE A 162 18.36 -7.89 -10.43
C ILE A 162 18.72 -7.11 -11.70
N GLY A 163 19.38 -5.95 -11.59
CA GLY A 163 19.83 -5.15 -12.73
C GLY A 163 18.79 -4.21 -13.36
N LEU A 164 17.64 -3.99 -12.72
CA LEU A 164 16.65 -2.98 -13.17
C LEU A 164 16.91 -1.58 -12.61
N GLY A 165 17.76 -1.48 -11.58
CA GLY A 165 18.06 -0.23 -10.88
C GLY A 165 16.94 0.25 -9.95
N PRO A 166 17.20 1.34 -9.22
CA PRO A 166 16.19 1.97 -8.36
C PRO A 166 15.11 2.67 -9.19
N LEU A 167 13.94 2.88 -8.59
CA LEU A 167 12.87 3.67 -9.17
C LEU A 167 12.20 4.44 -8.04
N ASP A 168 12.42 5.74 -7.99
CA ASP A 168 11.77 6.61 -7.01
C ASP A 168 10.29 6.77 -7.35
N PHE A 169 9.43 6.33 -6.44
CA PHE A 169 7.98 6.49 -6.54
C PHE A 169 7.40 7.29 -5.38
N THR A 170 8.23 8.02 -4.63
CA THR A 170 7.80 8.83 -3.49
C THR A 170 6.86 9.97 -3.90
N SER A 171 7.07 10.53 -5.10
CA SER A 171 6.21 11.55 -5.71
C SER A 171 5.20 10.92 -6.67
N SER A 172 3.98 11.44 -6.68
CA SER A 172 2.88 10.90 -7.49
C SER A 172 2.12 11.97 -8.27
N SER A 173 2.68 13.17 -8.41
CA SER A 173 1.98 14.27 -9.09
C SER A 173 1.98 14.06 -10.60
N TYR A 174 0.79 14.12 -11.20
CA TYR A 174 0.60 14.00 -12.64
C TYR A 174 -0.60 14.84 -13.08
N ALA A 175 -0.66 15.24 -14.35
CA ALA A 175 -1.80 15.99 -14.86
C ALA A 175 -3.11 15.19 -14.68
N GLY A 176 -4.12 15.83 -14.10
CA GLY A 176 -5.39 15.21 -13.73
C GLY A 176 -5.42 14.58 -12.33
N ASP A 177 -4.41 14.84 -11.49
CA ASP A 177 -4.35 14.33 -10.13
C ASP A 177 -5.23 15.11 -9.12
N VAL A 178 -5.04 14.79 -7.85
CA VAL A 178 -5.71 15.43 -6.71
C VAL A 178 -5.48 16.95 -6.65
N HIS A 179 -4.30 17.44 -7.02
CA HIS A 179 -4.02 18.87 -6.94
C HIS A 179 -4.81 19.64 -7.99
N ASP A 180 -4.98 19.07 -9.19
CA ASP A 180 -5.84 19.64 -10.23
C ASP A 180 -7.31 19.68 -9.78
N LEU A 181 -7.81 18.62 -9.14
CA LEU A 181 -9.16 18.60 -8.55
C LEU A 181 -9.30 19.68 -7.47
N LEU A 182 -8.36 19.76 -6.53
CA LEU A 182 -8.40 20.73 -5.43
C LEU A 182 -8.32 22.17 -5.93
N ARG A 183 -7.57 22.43 -7.02
CA ARG A 183 -7.54 23.74 -7.67
C ARG A 183 -8.93 24.13 -8.16
N VAL A 184 -9.58 23.25 -8.94
CA VAL A 184 -10.93 23.50 -9.49
C VAL A 184 -11.95 23.72 -8.36
N LEU A 185 -11.92 22.90 -7.32
CA LEU A 185 -12.83 23.04 -6.19
C LEU A 185 -12.64 24.35 -5.42
N ARG A 186 -11.39 24.79 -5.25
CA ARG A 186 -11.07 26.07 -4.60
C ARG A 186 -11.57 27.25 -5.43
N GLU A 187 -11.43 27.20 -6.76
CA GLU A 187 -11.95 28.22 -7.66
C GLU A 187 -13.48 28.29 -7.59
N TYR A 188 -14.16 27.14 -7.72
CA TYR A 188 -15.61 27.05 -7.59
C TYR A 188 -16.14 27.63 -6.26
N ASN A 189 -15.42 27.42 -5.16
CA ASN A 189 -15.82 27.91 -3.84
C ASN A 189 -15.46 29.38 -3.57
N LYS A 190 -14.63 30.02 -4.40
CA LYS A 190 -14.41 31.48 -4.37
C LYS A 190 -15.56 32.23 -5.03
N ASP A 191 -16.17 31.62 -6.05
CA ASP A 191 -17.25 32.20 -6.85
C ASP A 191 -18.66 31.90 -6.28
N ALA A 192 -18.76 31.08 -5.22
CA ALA A 192 -20.00 30.63 -4.58
C ALA A 192 -20.14 31.12 -3.13
#